data_AF-A0A3Q3AHH4-F1
#
_entry.id   AF-A0A3Q3AHH4-F1
#
_cell.length_a   1.000
_cell.length_b   1.000
_cell.length_c   1.000
_cell.angle_alpha   90.00
_cell.angle_beta   90.00
_cell.angle_gamma   90.00
#
_symmetry.space_group_name_H-M   'P 1'
#
loop_
_entity.id
_entity.type
_entity.pdbx_description
1 polymer ?
#
loop_
_entity_poly.entity_id
_entity_poly.type
_entity_poly.pdbx_seq_one_letter_code
_entity_poly.pdbx_strand_id
1 'polypeptide(L)'
;NDTTKWKESFLSRMALNDNKAGMEGLDRDKINKIIMEASKGSRFYENELKREQQVNQRIEKMMLQKAQITEQQLKKARAQFTC
;
A
#
# COMPACT_ATOMS: atom_id res chain seq x y z
N ASN A 1 -18.88 -11.46 -4.33
CA ASN A 1 -18.08 -11.99 -5.45
C ASN A 1 -16.64 -11.51 -5.39
N ASP A 2 -15.80 -12.26 -4.67
CA ASP A 2 -14.42 -12.71 -4.96
C ASP A 2 -13.33 -11.82 -5.61
N THR A 3 -13.55 -10.54 -5.91
CA THR A 3 -12.48 -9.70 -6.50
C THR A 3 -11.51 -9.11 -5.48
N THR A 4 -11.83 -9.17 -4.18
CA THR A 4 -10.97 -8.66 -3.10
C THR A 4 -9.97 -9.68 -2.55
N LYS A 5 -10.21 -10.98 -2.76
CA LYS A 5 -9.39 -12.06 -2.19
C LYS A 5 -7.98 -12.16 -2.79
N TRP A 6 -7.82 -11.75 -4.06
CA TRP A 6 -6.53 -11.81 -4.76
C TRP A 6 -5.56 -10.68 -4.38
N LYS A 7 -6.05 -9.59 -3.77
CA LYS A 7 -5.18 -8.49 -3.30
C LYS A 7 -4.49 -8.78 -1.97
N GLU A 8 -5.01 -9.69 -1.15
CA GLU A 8 -4.43 -9.98 0.17
C GLU A 8 -3.13 -10.79 0.12
N SER A 9 -2.91 -11.58 -0.94
CA SER A 9 -1.70 -12.42 -1.05
C SER A 9 -0.52 -11.71 -1.72
N PHE A 10 -0.70 -10.48 -2.19
CA PHE A 10 0.34 -9.77 -2.91
C PHE A 10 0.93 -8.68 -2.03
N LEU A 11 2.17 -8.90 -1.56
CA LEU A 11 2.94 -7.87 -0.86
C LEU A 11 3.10 -6.68 -1.81
N SER A 12 2.41 -5.58 -1.52
CA SER A 12 2.46 -4.36 -2.34
C SER A 12 3.89 -3.85 -2.47
N ARG A 13 4.75 -4.13 -1.48
CA ARG A 13 6.17 -3.81 -1.49
C ARG A 13 7.00 -4.60 -2.50
N MET A 14 6.53 -5.78 -2.90
CA MET A 14 7.19 -6.64 -3.87
C MET A 14 6.54 -6.57 -5.25
N ALA A 15 5.43 -5.84 -5.36
CA ALA A 15 4.75 -5.56 -6.60
C ALA A 15 5.64 -4.83 -7.61
N LEU A 16 5.45 -5.15 -8.89
CA LEU A 16 5.95 -4.31 -9.96
C LEU A 16 5.40 -2.89 -9.80
N ASN A 17 6.30 -1.91 -9.69
CA ASN A 17 5.93 -0.51 -9.76
C ASN A 17 5.99 -0.02 -11.21
N ASP A 18 4.83 0.00 -11.85
CA ASP A 18 4.62 0.46 -13.22
C ASP A 18 4.47 1.98 -13.36
N ASN A 19 4.50 2.76 -12.27
CA ASN A 19 4.50 4.23 -12.33
C ASN A 19 5.90 4.79 -12.67
N LYS A 20 6.63 4.11 -13.56
CA LYS A 20 7.98 4.47 -14.02
C LYS A 20 7.99 4.60 -15.54
N ALA A 21 8.87 5.45 -16.06
CA ALA A 21 9.04 5.64 -17.49
C ALA A 21 9.36 4.30 -18.19
N GLY A 22 8.69 4.03 -19.32
CA GLY A 22 8.93 2.83 -20.11
C GLY A 22 8.31 1.54 -19.57
N MET A 23 7.40 1.62 -18.59
CA MET A 23 6.70 0.45 -18.03
C MET A 23 5.28 0.25 -18.62
N GLU A 24 4.94 0.99 -19.67
CA GLU A 24 3.66 0.89 -20.36
C GLU A 24 3.53 -0.43 -21.14
N GLY A 25 2.32 -0.99 -21.19
CA GLY A 25 2.04 -2.22 -21.96
C GLY A 25 2.53 -3.54 -21.35
N LEU A 26 3.03 -3.53 -20.11
CA LEU A 26 3.50 -4.73 -19.42
C LEU A 26 2.36 -5.52 -18.77
N ASP A 27 2.43 -6.85 -18.86
CA ASP A 27 1.55 -7.76 -18.12
C ASP A 27 1.99 -7.84 -16.65
N ARG A 28 1.35 -7.00 -15.83
CA ARG A 28 1.62 -6.85 -14.41
C ARG A 28 1.42 -8.18 -13.67
N ASP A 29 0.35 -8.91 -13.97
CA ASP A 29 -0.02 -10.12 -13.22
C ASP A 29 0.99 -11.25 -13.45
N LYS A 30 1.44 -11.43 -14.69
CA LYS A 30 2.47 -12.42 -15.00
C LYS A 30 3.80 -12.08 -14.34
N ILE A 31 4.24 -10.81 -14.41
CA ILE A 31 5.49 -10.37 -13.78
C ILE A 31 5.43 -10.52 -12.27
N ASN A 32 4.31 -10.11 -11.66
CA ASN A 32 4.08 -10.21 -10.22
C ASN A 32 4.09 -11.67 -9.73
N LYS A 33 3.51 -12.60 -10.49
CA LYS A 33 3.59 -14.04 -10.19
C LYS A 33 5.04 -14.54 -10.17
N ILE A 34 5.83 -14.19 -11.18
CA ILE A 34 7.25 -14.57 -11.27
C ILE A 34 8.04 -14.00 -10.08
N ILE A 35 7.86 -12.72 -9.75
CA ILE A 35 8.54 -12.08 -8.62
C ILE A 35 8.20 -12.80 -7.30
N MET A 36 6.91 -13.11 -7.10
CA MET A 36 6.45 -13.79 -5.89
C MET A 36 7.02 -15.19 -5.77
N GLU A 37 6.94 -15.99 -6.84
CA GLU A 37 7.49 -17.35 -6.89
C GLU A 37 9.00 -17.36 -6.64
N ALA A 38 9.75 -16.44 -7.27
CA ALA A 38 11.20 -16.36 -7.13
C ALA A 38 11.65 -15.88 -5.73
N SER A 39 10.85 -15.05 -5.06
CA SER A 39 11.25 -14.40 -3.82
C SER A 39 10.74 -15.12 -2.56
N LYS A 40 9.68 -15.92 -2.67
CA LYS A 40 9.04 -16.61 -1.54
C LYS A 40 10.04 -17.51 -0.81
N GLY A 41 10.03 -17.44 0.53
CA GLY A 41 10.94 -18.21 1.38
C GLY A 41 12.33 -17.59 1.57
N SER A 42 12.61 -16.45 0.94
CA SER A 42 13.84 -15.69 1.20
C SER A 42 13.73 -14.85 2.48
N ARG A 43 14.88 -14.55 3.10
CA ARG A 43 14.96 -13.58 4.21
C ARG A 43 14.46 -12.19 3.80
N PHE A 44 14.61 -11.83 2.52
CA PHE A 44 14.10 -10.57 1.96
C PHE A 44 12.57 -10.55 1.99
N TYR A 45 11.92 -11.62 1.54
CA TYR A 45 10.46 -11.77 1.56
C TYR A 45 9.89 -11.60 2.97
N GLU A 46 10.48 -12.27 3.97
CA GLU A 46 10.04 -12.13 5.37
C GLU A 46 10.19 -10.70 5.90
N ASN A 47 11.26 -10.00 5.51
CA ASN A 47 11.48 -8.62 5.91
C ASN A 47 10.47 -7.66 5.25
N GLU A 48 10.17 -7.85 3.96
CA GLU A 48 9.15 -7.03 3.28
C GLU A 48 7.75 -7.30 3.83
N LEU A 49 7.42 -8.54 4.21
CA LEU A 49 6.19 -8.87 4.91
C LEU A 49 6.08 -8.12 6.26
N LYS A 50 7.15 -8.11 7.06
CA LYS A 50 7.18 -7.33 8.33
C LYS A 50 7.00 -5.84 8.10
N ARG A 51 7.63 -5.28 7.06
CA ARG A 51 7.52 -3.86 6.70
C ARG A 51 6.13 -3.49 6.18
N GLU A 52 5.48 -4.40 5.45
CA GLU A 52 4.09 -4.26 5.01
C GLU A 52 3.16 -4.15 6.22
N GLN A 53 3.29 -5.09 7.18
CA GLN A 53 2.50 -5.08 8.41
C GLN A 53 2.67 -3.78 9.22
N GLN A 54 3.91 -3.30 9.37
CA GLN A 54 4.19 -2.04 10.07
C GLN A 54 3.53 -0.83 9.40
N VAL A 55 3.52 -0.78 8.05
CA VAL A 55 2.85 0.29 7.33
C VAL A 55 1.34 0.19 7.46
N ASN A 56 0.76 -1.01 7.37
CA ASN A 56 -0.67 -1.21 7.55
C ASN A 56 -1.12 -0.76 8.95
N GLN A 57 -0.38 -1.11 10.00
CA GLN A 57 -0.63 -0.62 11.38
C GLN A 57 -0.58 0.91 11.47
N ARG A 58 0.36 1.55 10.76
CA ARG A 58 0.44 3.03 10.69
C ARG A 58 -0.77 3.63 9.98
N ILE A 59 -1.22 3.02 8.89
CA ILE A 59 -2.42 3.45 8.16
C ILE A 59 -3.66 3.31 9.05
N GLU A 60 -3.81 2.18 9.73
CA GLU A 60 -4.93 1.96 10.69
C GLU A 60 -4.95 3.03 11.78
N LYS A 61 -3.80 3.31 12.41
CA LYS A 61 -3.70 4.38 13.40
C LYS A 61 -4.09 5.74 12.83
N MET A 62 -3.65 6.06 11.61
CA MET A 62 -3.99 7.31 10.93
C MET A 62 -5.50 7.38 10.63
N MET A 63 -6.12 6.27 10.23
CA MET A 63 -7.55 6.20 9.95
C MET A 63 -8.39 6.39 11.23
N LEU A 64 -7.96 5.82 12.35
CA LEU A 64 -8.60 6.05 13.65
C LEU A 64 -8.51 7.53 14.06
N GLN A 65 -7.34 8.14 13.91
CA GLN A 65 -7.15 9.57 14.19
C GLN A 65 -8.02 10.43 13.27
N LYS A 66 -8.08 10.11 11.98
CA LYS A 66 -8.94 10.80 11.01
C LYS A 66 -10.41 10.76 11.41
N ALA A 67 -10.90 9.62 11.91
CA ALA A 67 -12.29 9.46 12.35
C ALA A 67 -12.65 10.32 13.57
N GLN A 68 -11.65 10.72 14.38
CA GLN A 68 -11.85 11.57 15.55
C GLN A 68 -11.84 13.07 15.22
N ILE A 69 -11.45 13.46 14.00
CA ILE A 69 -11.37 14.87 13.58
C ILE A 69 -12.79 15.43 13.42
N THR A 70 -13.07 16.54 14.12
CA THR A 70 -14.36 17.24 14.00
C THR A 70 -14.35 18.24 12.84
N GLU A 71 -15.54 18.59 12.35
CA GLU A 71 -15.66 19.61 11.30
C GLU A 71 -15.11 20.98 11.73
N GLN A 72 -15.23 21.33 13.01
CA GLN A 72 -14.72 22.59 13.55
C GLN A 72 -13.18 22.63 13.50
N GLN A 73 -12.53 21.53 13.88
CA GLN A 73 -11.08 21.39 13.76
C GLN A 73 -10.63 21.46 12.30
N LEU A 74 -11.37 20.81 11.40
CA LEU A 74 -11.10 20.84 9.97
C LEU A 74 -11.24 22.25 9.37
N LYS A 75 -12.30 22.98 9.73
CA LYS A 75 -12.53 24.38 9.30
C LYS A 75 -11.43 25.30 9.82
N LYS A 76 -11.04 25.17 11.09
CA LYS A 76 -9.92 25.92 11.68
C LYS A 76 -8.61 25.65 10.95
N ALA A 77 -8.29 24.39 10.68
CA ALA A 77 -7.09 24.01 9.94
C ALA A 77 -7.10 24.62 8.53
N ARG A 78 -8.21 24.51 7.78
CA ARG A 78 -8.34 25.11 6.44
C ARG A 78 -8.03 26.59 6.43
N ALA A 79 -8.58 27.36 7.37
CA ALA A 79 -8.35 28.80 7.45
C ALA A 79 -6.88 29.17 7.75
N GLN A 80 -6.13 28.28 8.42
CA GLN A 80 -4.70 28.50 8.70
C GLN A 80 -3.79 28.24 7.48
N PHE A 81 -4.25 27.47 6.49
CA PHE A 81 -3.45 27.08 5.32
C PHE A 81 -3.84 27.81 4.02
N THR A 82 -4.76 28.77 4.08
CA THR A 82 -5.23 29.54 2.91
C THR A 82 -4.73 30.99 2.89
N CYS A 83 -3.46 31.23 3.22
CA CYS A 83 -2.81 32.52 2.95
C CYS A 83 -2.40 32.64 1.47
#